data_AF-A0A3D0NDY9-F1
#
_entry.id   AF-A0A3D0NDY9-F1
#
_cell.length_a   1.000
_cell.length_b   1.000
_cell.length_c   1.000
_cell.angle_alpha   90.00
_cell.angle_beta   90.00
_cell.angle_gamma   90.00
#
_symmetry.space_group_name_H-M   'P 1'
#
loop_
_entity.id
_entity.type
_entity.pdbx_description
1 polymer ?
#
loop_
_entity_poly.entity_id
_entity_poly.type
_entity_poly.pdbx_seq_one_letter_code
_entity_poly.pdbx_strand_id
1 'polypeptide(L)' 'MTTSLFAIGMPGLPEMLIIGGIFILFFGANKLPGLAKSIGKSANEFKKGLKDDTPIDPADDDDDVVDEDSEL' A
#
# COMPACT_ATOMS: atom_id res chain seq x y z
N MET A 1 28.30 -20.94 4.66
CA MET A 1 28.48 -20.65 3.22
C MET A 1 27.31 -21.26 2.44
N THR A 2 26.12 -20.65 2.48
CA THR A 2 24.90 -21.19 1.83
C THR A 2 23.98 -20.12 1.26
N THR A 3 24.34 -18.83 1.32
CA THR A 3 23.49 -17.73 0.84
C THR A 3 23.64 -17.40 -0.65
N SER A 4 24.48 -18.12 -1.40
CA SER A 4 24.94 -17.72 -2.74
C SER A 4 24.01 -18.05 -3.91
N LEU A 5 22.72 -18.40 -3.73
CA LEU A 5 21.89 -18.86 -4.85
C LEU A 5 20.42 -18.41 -4.89
N PHE A 6 19.94 -17.57 -3.97
CA PHE A 6 18.57 -17.05 -4.10
C PHE A 6 18.52 -15.87 -5.10
N ALA A 7 18.11 -16.22 -6.33
CA ALA A 7 17.38 -15.39 -7.28
C ALA A 7 18.09 -14.14 -7.85
N ILE A 8 18.66 -14.31 -9.05
CA ILE A 8 18.83 -13.23 -10.03
C ILE A 8 17.44 -12.64 -10.31
N GLY A 9 17.12 -11.51 -9.69
CA GLY A 9 16.02 -10.64 -10.11
C GLY A 9 14.97 -10.25 -9.06
N MET A 10 14.83 -10.99 -7.95
CA MET A 10 13.86 -10.64 -6.91
C MET A 10 14.49 -10.76 -5.52
N PRO A 11 14.73 -9.65 -4.80
CA PRO A 11 15.16 -9.72 -3.41
C PRO A 11 14.08 -10.44 -2.60
N GLY A 12 14.49 -11.41 -1.80
CA GLY A 12 13.58 -12.14 -0.91
C GLY A 12 13.04 -11.24 0.19
N LEU A 13 12.03 -11.75 0.90
CA LEU A 13 11.50 -11.09 2.11
C LEU A 13 12.60 -10.77 3.15
N PRO A 14 13.59 -11.65 3.41
CA PRO A 14 14.67 -11.34 4.35
C PRO A 14 15.51 -10.13 3.91
N GLU A 15 15.90 -10.05 2.64
CA GLU A 15 16.68 -8.94 2.09
C GLU A 15 15.89 -7.63 2.16
N MET A 16 14.59 -7.67 1.83
CA MET A 16 13.70 -6.51 1.93
C MET A 16 13.56 -6.00 3.37
N LEU A 17 13.51 -6.89 4.36
CA LEU A 17 13.50 -6.51 5.78
C LEU A 17 14.83 -5.90 6.23
N ILE A 18 15.96 -6.42 5.77
CA ILE A 18 17.29 -5.84 6.07
C ILE A 18 17.39 -4.43 5.49
N ILE A 19 17.01 -4.24 4.22
CA ILE A 19 16.99 -2.93 3.57
C ILE A 19 16.04 -1.99 4.32
N GLY A 20 14.80 -2.43 4.60
CA GLY A 20 13.83 -1.67 5.37
C GLY A 20 14.36 -1.26 6.76
N GLY A 21 15.07 -2.17 7.43
CA GLY A 21 15.73 -1.90 8.72
C GLY A 21 16.80 -0.82 8.61
N ILE A 22 17.63 -0.84 7.57
CA ILE A 22 18.63 0.21 7.31
C ILE A 22 17.94 1.55 7.03
N PHE A 23 16.88 1.57 6.21
CA PHE A 23 16.08 2.78 5.96
C PHE A 23 15.51 3.35 7.26
N ILE A 24 14.96 2.51 8.13
CA ILE A 24 14.46 2.91 9.44
C ILE A 24 15.59 3.45 10.34
N LEU A 25 16.81 2.93 10.24
CA LEU A 25 17.94 3.43 11.02
C LEU A 25 18.35 4.85 10.60
N PHE A 26 18.36 5.16 9.30
CA PHE A 26 18.70 6.48 8.79
C PHE A 26 17.56 7.51 8.94
N PHE A 27 16.33 7.12 8.60
CA PHE A 27 15.19 8.03 8.60
C PHE A 27 14.43 8.04 9.93
N GLY A 28 14.58 6.99 10.76
CA GLY A 28 13.82 6.78 11.98
C GLY A 28 12.46 6.13 11.73
N ALA A 29 12.03 5.26 12.67
CA ALA A 29 10.75 4.54 12.60
C ALA A 29 9.53 5.48 12.52
N ASN A 30 9.66 6.72 12.99
CA ASN A 30 8.59 7.71 12.98
C ASN A 30 8.42 8.42 11.62
N LYS A 31 9.42 8.39 10.72
CA LYS A 31 9.37 9.13 9.44
C LYS A 31 8.74 8.32 8.31
N LEU A 32 8.99 7.01 8.25
CA LEU A 32 8.35 6.12 7.27
C LEU A 32 6.81 6.22 7.27
N PRO A 33 6.09 6.08 8.41
CA PRO A 33 4.62 6.16 8.41
C PRO A 33 4.11 7.56 8.04
N GLY A 34 4.84 8.62 8.41
CA GLY A 34 4.50 9.98 8.01
C GLY A 34 4.59 10.19 6.49
N LEU A 35 5.67 9.70 5.87
CA LEU A 35 5.85 9.74 4.42
C LEU A 35 4.77 8.92 3.71
N ALA A 36 4.53 7.68 4.14
CA ALA A 36 3.49 6.82 3.59
C ALA A 36 2.10 7.47 3.67
N LYS A 37 1.76 8.10 4.80
CA LYS A 37 0.49 8.81 4.98
C LYS A 37 0.35 10.00 4.04
N SER A 38 1.42 10.78 3.85
CA SER A 38 1.40 11.93 2.93
C SER A 38 1.25 11.52 1.46
N ILE A 39 1.96 10.47 1.03
CA ILE A 39 1.87 9.90 -0.32
C ILE A 39 0.48 9.29 -0.53
N GLY A 40 -0.01 8.50 0.44
CA GLY A 40 -1.33 7.88 0.35
C GLY A 40 -2.46 8.90 0.27
N LYS A 41 -2.38 9.99 1.04
CA LYS A 41 -3.35 11.09 0.96
C LYS A 41 -3.34 11.76 -0.41
N SER A 42 -2.16 12.10 -0.93
CA SER A 42 -2.02 12.71 -2.26
C SER A 42 -2.50 11.77 -3.37
N ALA A 43 -2.17 10.48 -3.30
CA ALA A 43 -2.62 9.48 -4.28
C ALA A 43 -4.14 9.28 -4.23
N ASN A 44 -4.74 9.32 -3.03
CA ASN A 44 -6.19 9.22 -2.87
C ASN A 44 -6.91 10.45 -3.45
N GLU A 45 -6.44 11.66 -3.16
CA GLU A 45 -6.98 12.90 -3.73
C GLU A 45 -6.78 12.95 -5.26
N PHE A 46 -5.64 12.47 -5.76
CA PHE A 46 -5.39 12.33 -7.20
C PHE A 46 -6.37 11.36 -7.86
N LYS A 47 -6.61 10.18 -7.25
CA LYS A 47 -7.58 9.19 -7.76
C LYS A 47 -9.01 9.75 -7.73
N LYS A 48 -9.38 10.52 -6.72
CA LYS A 48 -10.69 11.18 -6.63
C LYS A 48 -10.87 12.23 -7.73
N GLY A 49 -9.89 13.11 -7.92
CA GLY A 49 -9.95 14.11 -8.99
C GLY A 49 -10.05 13.49 -10.38
N LEU A 50 -9.38 12.35 -10.62
CA LEU A 50 -9.52 11.61 -11.88
C LEU A 50 -10.90 10.94 -12.06
N LYS A 51 -11.60 10.59 -10.97
CA LYS A 51 -12.94 10.00 -11.01
C LYS A 51 -14.04 11.06 -11.22
N ASP A 52 -13.89 12.23 -10.61
CA ASP A 52 -14.87 13.32 -10.71
C ASP A 52 -14.99 13.90 -12.15
N ASP A 53 -13.95 13.77 -12.98
CA ASP A 53 -13.97 14.14 -14.40
C ASP A 53 -14.66 13.11 -15.31
N THR A 54 -14.98 11.92 -14.80
CA THR A 54 -15.83 10.94 -15.48
C THR A 54 -17.28 11.21 -15.09
N PRO A 55 -18.22 11.45 -16.03
CA PRO A 55 -19.64 11.59 -15.71
C PRO A 55 -20.08 10.37 -14.89
N ILE A 56 -20.45 10.62 -13.63
CA ILE A 56 -20.81 9.59 -12.67
C ILE A 56 -22.08 8.91 -13.17
N ASP A 57 -21.95 7.69 -13.70
CA ASP A 57 -23.04 6.73 -13.70
C ASP A 57 -23.19 6.26 -12.24
N PRO A 58 -24.32 6.51 -11.56
CA PRO A 58 -24.49 6.22 -10.14
C PRO A 58 -24.56 4.71 -9.80
N ALA A 59 -23.90 3.85 -10.58
CA ALA A 59 -23.98 2.39 -10.48
C ALA A 59 -22.70 1.69 -9.97
N ASP A 60 -21.57 2.39 -9.81
CA ASP A 60 -20.28 1.78 -9.38
C ASP A 60 -19.87 2.15 -7.94
N ASP A 61 -20.85 2.18 -7.03
CA ASP A 61 -20.63 2.19 -5.56
C ASP A 61 -20.91 0.78 -4.99
N ASP A 62 -20.52 -0.26 -5.71
CA ASP A 62 -20.37 -1.61 -5.16
C ASP A 62 -18.94 -1.73 -4.63
N ASP A 63 -18.76 -1.42 -3.33
CA ASP A 63 -17.82 -2.10 -2.43
C ASP A 63 -18.14 -1.64 -0.99
N ASP A 64 -18.68 -2.59 -0.20
CA ASP A 64 -18.88 -2.58 1.25
C ASP A 64 -20.25 -2.17 1.83
N VAL A 65 -21.31 -2.89 1.41
CA VAL A 65 -22.24 -3.47 2.40
C VAL A 65 -22.45 -4.96 2.09
N VAL A 66 -21.41 -5.77 2.32
CA VAL A 66 -21.59 -7.20 2.57
C VAL A 66 -21.94 -7.35 4.04
N ASP A 67 -23.16 -6.98 4.39
CA ASP A 67 -23.86 -7.58 5.53
C ASP A 67 -24.77 -8.66 4.92
N GLU A 68 -24.17 -9.83 4.62
CA GLU A 68 -24.95 -11.06 4.50
C GLU A 68 -25.60 -11.30 5.87
N ASP A 69 -26.92 -11.07 5.91
CA ASP A 69 -27.94 -11.88 6.59
C ASP A 69 -27.33 -12.95 7.53
N SER A 70 -27.57 -12.94 8.85
CA SER A 70 -28.86 -13.37 9.37
C SER A 70 -28.85 -13.34 10.91
N GLU A 71 -29.80 -12.61 11.49
CA GLU A 71 -30.47 -13.07 12.70
C GLU A 71 -31.34 -14.27 12.31
N LEU A 72 -31.03 -15.46 12.81
CA LEU A 72 -31.99 -16.47 13.27
C LEU A 72 -31.39 -17.29 14.41
#